data_AF-A0A845WEM3-F1
#
_entry.id   AF-A0A845WEM3-F1
#
_cell.length_a   1.000
_cell.length_b   1.000
_cell.length_c   1.000
_cell.angle_alpha   90.00
_cell.angle_beta   90.00
_cell.angle_gamma   90.00
#
_symmetry.space_group_name_H-M   'P 1'
#
loop_
_entity.id
_entity.type
_entity.pdbx_description
1 polymer ?
#
loop_
_entity_poly.entity_id
_entity_poly.type
_entity_poly.pdbx_seq_one_letter_code
_entity_poly.pdbx_strand_id
1 'polypeptide(L)'
;MAYSAEYLSYYQDAVATEAYLGTARRRTSVRRHGRLVDYVLHEGCNARVWVQVAVNTDQVLLAKGTLLLTHVSGQGSVIDPDSSAKSEVWAQGAKTFQTLHSQELFAAHNEIKFYTWGAREWFLSKQETKATLIGHLTLKPGDVLIFEEVRDPNTGLRAGANPQHRHPVSLTKVTPENGRSQFYLLGGF
;
A
#
# COMPACT_ATOMS: atom_id res chain seq x y z
N MET A 1 -26.94 -52.84 -7.53
CA MET A 1 -27.76 -52.11 -6.54
C MET A 1 -26.97 -51.63 -5.31
N ALA A 2 -25.79 -52.16 -5.01
CA ALA A 2 -24.95 -51.67 -3.89
C ALA A 2 -24.40 -50.24 -4.11
N TYR A 3 -23.96 -49.93 -5.34
CA TYR A 3 -23.36 -48.64 -5.71
C TYR A 3 -24.24 -47.42 -5.36
N SER A 4 -25.55 -47.51 -5.62
CA SER A 4 -26.49 -46.41 -5.31
C SER A 4 -26.69 -46.20 -3.82
N ALA A 5 -26.67 -47.28 -3.02
CA ALA A 5 -26.80 -47.20 -1.57
C ALA A 5 -25.54 -46.61 -0.92
N GLU A 6 -24.36 -47.01 -1.40
CA GLU A 6 -23.09 -46.44 -0.96
C GLU A 6 -23.00 -44.94 -1.25
N TYR A 7 -23.38 -44.53 -2.46
CA TYR A 7 -23.39 -43.11 -2.85
C TYR A 7 -24.32 -42.27 -1.95
N LEU A 8 -25.53 -42.77 -1.67
CA LEU A 8 -26.48 -42.11 -0.76
C LEU A 8 -25.93 -41.99 0.66
N SER A 9 -25.29 -43.06 1.17
CA SER A 9 -24.65 -43.07 2.49
C SER A 9 -23.56 -41.99 2.59
N TYR A 10 -22.67 -41.93 1.60
CA TYR A 10 -21.65 -40.86 1.53
C TYR A 10 -22.24 -39.46 1.48
N TYR A 11 -23.31 -39.28 0.70
CA TYR A 11 -23.98 -37.99 0.61
C TYR A 11 -24.60 -37.56 1.95
N GLN A 12 -25.23 -38.49 2.66
CA GLN A 12 -25.81 -38.23 3.98
C GLN A 12 -24.76 -37.83 5.01
N ASP A 13 -23.62 -38.52 5.04
CA ASP A 13 -22.52 -38.19 5.97
C ASP A 13 -21.92 -36.80 5.66
N ALA A 14 -21.79 -36.47 4.38
CA ALA A 14 -21.36 -35.14 3.95
C ALA A 14 -22.34 -34.04 4.38
N VAL A 15 -23.66 -34.28 4.26
CA VAL A 15 -24.69 -33.33 4.72
C VAL A 15 -24.67 -33.18 6.24
N ALA A 16 -24.54 -34.29 6.98
CA ALA A 16 -24.46 -34.28 8.44
C ALA A 16 -23.24 -33.48 8.93
N THR A 17 -22.10 -33.62 8.26
CA THR A 17 -20.88 -32.84 8.55
C THR A 17 -21.11 -31.33 8.38
N GLU A 18 -21.91 -30.89 7.40
CA GLU A 18 -22.19 -29.47 7.15
C GLU A 18 -23.26 -28.86 8.09
N ALA A 19 -23.99 -29.69 8.84
CA ALA A 19 -25.11 -29.28 9.67
C ALA A 19 -24.72 -28.46 10.91
N TYR A 20 -23.47 -28.55 11.37
CA TYR A 20 -22.99 -27.83 12.55
C TYR A 20 -21.78 -26.96 12.22
N LEU A 21 -21.70 -25.79 12.86
CA LEU A 21 -20.61 -24.83 12.64
C LEU A 21 -19.22 -25.45 12.88
N GLY A 22 -19.08 -26.29 13.92
CA GLY A 22 -17.81 -26.91 14.30
C GLY A 22 -17.34 -28.05 13.39
N THR A 23 -18.22 -28.59 12.55
CA THR A 23 -17.92 -29.69 11.62
C THR A 23 -17.97 -29.29 10.15
N ALA A 24 -18.63 -28.17 9.84
CA ALA A 24 -18.81 -27.69 8.48
C ALA A 24 -17.47 -27.42 7.78
N ARG A 25 -17.28 -27.99 6.58
CA ARG A 25 -16.06 -27.82 5.78
C ARG A 25 -16.27 -26.82 4.64
N ARG A 26 -17.52 -26.59 4.21
CA ARG A 26 -17.83 -25.61 3.17
C ARG A 26 -18.02 -24.23 3.79
N ARG A 27 -17.30 -23.26 3.21
CA ARG A 27 -17.42 -21.84 3.58
C ARG A 27 -18.86 -21.32 3.51
N THR A 28 -19.66 -21.79 2.56
CA THR A 28 -21.08 -21.41 2.44
C THR A 28 -21.91 -21.87 3.64
N SER A 29 -21.67 -23.07 4.17
CA SER A 29 -22.34 -23.58 5.37
C SER A 29 -21.93 -22.79 6.61
N VAL A 30 -20.62 -22.56 6.79
CA VAL A 30 -20.07 -21.72 7.87
C VAL A 30 -20.67 -20.32 7.85
N ARG A 31 -20.79 -19.70 6.66
CA ARG A 31 -21.44 -18.39 6.52
C ARG A 31 -22.92 -18.41 6.92
N ARG A 32 -23.66 -19.45 6.55
CA ARG A 32 -25.09 -19.58 6.93
C ARG A 32 -25.24 -19.73 8.44
N HIS A 33 -24.39 -20.54 9.07
CA HIS A 33 -24.33 -20.69 10.52
C HIS A 33 -23.95 -19.39 11.23
N GLY A 34 -22.94 -18.66 10.71
CA GLY A 34 -22.53 -17.37 11.26
C GLY A 34 -23.66 -16.33 11.28
N ARG A 35 -24.53 -16.31 10.26
CA ARG A 35 -25.70 -15.42 10.23
C ARG A 35 -26.72 -15.67 11.34
N LEU A 36 -26.80 -16.89 11.88
CA LEU A 36 -27.72 -17.20 12.99
C LEU A 36 -27.27 -16.57 14.32
N VAL A 37 -25.99 -16.21 14.42
CA VAL A 37 -25.37 -15.57 15.59
C VAL A 37 -24.91 -14.14 15.27
N ASP A 38 -25.52 -13.52 14.26
CA ASP A 38 -25.20 -12.17 13.79
C ASP A 38 -23.72 -11.95 13.38
N TYR A 39 -23.01 -13.03 13.03
CA TYR A 39 -21.64 -12.98 12.54
C TYR A 39 -21.57 -12.96 11.01
N VAL A 40 -21.20 -11.81 10.45
CA VAL A 40 -21.03 -11.63 9.00
C VAL A 40 -19.61 -12.02 8.58
N LEU A 41 -19.46 -13.20 7.98
CA LEU A 41 -18.19 -13.65 7.43
C LEU A 41 -17.77 -12.80 6.21
N HIS A 42 -16.63 -12.10 6.32
CA HIS A 42 -16.07 -11.28 5.23
C HIS A 42 -15.60 -12.13 4.04
N GLU A 43 -15.60 -11.55 2.82
CA GLU A 43 -15.17 -12.21 1.56
C GLU A 43 -13.66 -12.28 1.36
N GLY A 44 -12.91 -11.89 2.39
CA GLY A 44 -11.51 -11.54 2.23
C GLY A 44 -11.39 -10.07 1.83
N CYS A 45 -10.21 -9.50 2.06
CA CYS A 45 -9.88 -8.13 1.68
C CYS A 45 -8.79 -8.20 0.61
N ASN A 46 -8.90 -7.38 -0.43
CA ASN A 46 -7.81 -7.22 -1.39
C ASN A 46 -6.60 -6.63 -0.66
N ALA A 47 -5.40 -7.14 -0.98
CA ALA A 47 -4.17 -6.56 -0.48
C ALA A 47 -4.07 -5.08 -0.90
N ARG A 48 -3.68 -4.22 0.03
CA ARG A 48 -3.42 -2.79 -0.21
C ARG A 48 -2.00 -2.48 0.19
N VAL A 49 -1.31 -1.72 -0.65
CA VAL A 49 0.08 -1.34 -0.46
C VAL A 49 0.26 0.12 -0.85
N TRP A 50 1.22 0.79 -0.23
CA TRP A 50 1.68 2.10 -0.67
C TRP A 50 2.71 1.94 -1.79
N VAL A 51 2.62 2.80 -2.80
CA VAL A 51 3.56 2.84 -3.93
C VAL A 51 3.97 4.28 -4.15
N GLN A 52 5.26 4.51 -4.33
CA GLN A 52 5.81 5.79 -4.77
C GLN A 52 5.96 5.76 -6.29
N VAL A 53 5.46 6.80 -6.96
CA VAL A 53 5.63 6.98 -8.42
C VAL A 53 6.42 8.26 -8.63
N ALA A 54 7.61 8.12 -9.23
CA ALA A 54 8.45 9.26 -9.56
C ALA A 54 8.12 9.79 -10.96
N VAL A 55 8.03 11.11 -11.10
CA VAL A 55 7.75 11.79 -12.37
C VAL A 55 8.82 12.81 -12.72
N ASN A 56 9.06 13.04 -14.01
CA ASN A 56 10.08 13.99 -14.48
C ASN A 56 9.54 15.41 -14.69
N THR A 57 8.22 15.56 -14.72
CA THR A 57 7.52 16.83 -14.92
C THR A 57 6.45 17.02 -13.86
N ASP A 58 6.08 18.27 -13.62
CA ASP A 58 4.99 18.59 -12.68
C ASP A 58 3.61 18.36 -13.30
N GLN A 59 2.60 18.22 -12.44
CA GLN A 59 1.18 18.11 -12.79
C GLN A 59 0.84 16.92 -13.69
N VAL A 60 1.49 15.77 -13.45
CA VAL A 60 1.16 14.53 -14.15
C VAL A 60 -0.04 13.87 -13.46
N LEU A 61 -1.16 13.75 -14.18
CA LEU A 61 -2.35 13.10 -13.66
C LEU A 61 -2.21 11.57 -13.69
N LEU A 62 -2.12 10.96 -12.51
CA LEU A 62 -2.28 9.52 -12.35
C LEU A 62 -3.77 9.23 -12.12
N ALA A 63 -4.43 8.63 -13.12
CA ALA A 63 -5.84 8.30 -13.02
C ALA A 63 -6.11 7.20 -11.98
N LYS A 64 -7.36 7.17 -11.48
CA LYS A 64 -7.86 6.04 -10.71
C LYS A 64 -7.97 4.81 -11.62
N GLY A 65 -7.62 3.63 -11.11
CA GLY A 65 -7.67 2.37 -11.84
C GLY A 65 -6.47 2.13 -12.76
N THR A 66 -5.46 2.99 -12.73
CA THR A 66 -4.19 2.75 -13.43
C THR A 66 -3.55 1.46 -12.88
N LEU A 67 -3.12 0.59 -13.79
CA LEU A 67 -2.51 -0.69 -13.46
C LEU A 67 -1.07 -0.49 -13.00
N LEU A 68 -0.72 -1.12 -11.89
CA LEU A 68 0.64 -1.23 -11.37
C LEU A 68 1.02 -2.70 -11.35
N LEU A 69 2.16 -3.04 -11.93
CA LEU A 69 2.66 -4.40 -11.98
C LEU A 69 3.89 -4.52 -11.08
N THR A 70 4.02 -5.63 -10.37
CA THR A 70 5.26 -5.93 -9.66
C THR A 70 6.40 -6.07 -10.67
N HIS A 71 7.57 -5.56 -10.31
CA HIS A 71 8.74 -5.60 -11.18
C HIS A 71 9.10 -7.03 -11.59
N VAL A 72 9.44 -7.20 -12.86
CA VAL A 72 10.03 -8.43 -13.40
C VAL A 72 11.32 -8.08 -14.16
N SER A 73 12.31 -8.97 -14.07
CA SER A 73 13.63 -8.77 -14.69
C SER A 73 13.53 -8.52 -16.19
N GLY A 74 14.26 -7.53 -16.69
CA GLY A 74 14.38 -7.22 -18.12
C GLY A 74 13.32 -6.28 -18.68
N GLN A 75 12.40 -5.78 -17.84
CA GLN A 75 11.36 -4.83 -18.24
C GLN A 75 11.63 -3.45 -17.62
N GLY A 76 11.27 -2.39 -18.35
CA GLY A 76 11.37 -1.02 -17.87
C GLY A 76 10.32 -0.68 -16.80
N SER A 77 10.45 0.50 -16.19
CA SER A 77 9.50 0.97 -15.17
C SER A 77 8.12 1.37 -15.74
N VAL A 78 8.04 1.60 -17.05
CA VAL A 78 6.82 2.01 -17.76
C VAL A 78 6.64 1.06 -18.93
N ILE A 79 5.42 0.55 -19.06
CA ILE A 79 5.04 -0.38 -20.13
C ILE A 79 3.88 0.25 -20.88
N ASP A 80 3.99 0.28 -22.20
CA ASP A 80 2.91 0.70 -23.08
C ASP A 80 1.76 -0.32 -22.99
N PRO A 81 0.53 0.08 -22.62
CA PRO A 81 -0.62 -0.81 -22.52
C PRO A 81 -0.92 -1.63 -23.77
N ASP A 82 -0.58 -1.12 -24.95
CA ASP A 82 -0.89 -1.74 -26.24
C ASP A 82 0.24 -2.66 -26.75
N SER A 83 1.36 -2.74 -26.01
CA SER A 83 2.52 -3.56 -26.37
C SER A 83 2.41 -5.03 -25.90
N SER A 84 3.15 -5.93 -26.56
CA SER A 84 3.27 -7.33 -26.15
C SER A 84 3.92 -7.51 -24.78
N ALA A 85 4.72 -6.53 -24.34
CA ALA A 85 5.43 -6.57 -23.06
C ALA A 85 4.49 -6.79 -21.87
N LYS A 86 3.24 -6.32 -21.95
CA LYS A 86 2.22 -6.57 -20.92
C LYS A 86 1.94 -8.06 -20.74
N SER A 87 1.78 -8.79 -21.84
CA SER A 87 1.53 -10.24 -21.82
C SER A 87 2.75 -11.03 -21.32
N GLU A 88 3.95 -10.58 -21.66
CA GLU A 88 5.21 -11.19 -21.21
C GLU A 88 5.38 -11.06 -19.69
N VAL A 89 5.11 -9.88 -19.14
CA VAL A 89 5.23 -9.61 -17.69
C VAL A 89 4.25 -10.46 -16.88
N TRP A 90 3.02 -10.66 -17.38
CA TRP A 90 2.07 -11.57 -16.76
C TRP A 90 2.48 -13.04 -16.88
N ALA A 91 3.01 -13.46 -18.03
CA ALA A 91 3.51 -14.81 -18.23
C ALA A 91 4.66 -15.12 -17.24
N GLN A 92 5.46 -14.12 -16.88
CA GLN A 92 6.53 -14.22 -15.89
C GLN A 92 6.03 -14.13 -14.43
N GLY A 93 4.71 -14.00 -14.21
CA GLY A 93 4.09 -14.11 -12.88
C GLY A 93 3.90 -12.80 -12.12
N ALA A 94 4.01 -11.65 -12.79
CA ALA A 94 3.78 -10.35 -12.15
C ALA A 94 2.39 -10.25 -11.51
N LYS A 95 2.33 -9.71 -10.30
CA LYS A 95 1.08 -9.39 -9.61
C LYS A 95 0.58 -8.02 -10.08
N THR A 96 -0.74 -7.92 -10.21
CA THR A 96 -1.41 -6.71 -10.66
C THR A 96 -2.07 -6.00 -9.50
N PHE A 97 -1.80 -4.71 -9.38
CA PHE A 97 -2.46 -3.76 -8.48
C PHE A 97 -3.11 -2.66 -9.30
N GLN A 98 -4.02 -1.90 -8.67
CA GLN A 98 -4.69 -0.76 -9.27
C GLN A 98 -4.67 0.43 -8.32
N THR A 99 -4.51 1.63 -8.87
CA THR A 99 -4.64 2.86 -8.09
C THR A 99 -6.07 3.01 -7.57
N LEU A 100 -6.21 3.30 -6.27
CA LEU A 100 -7.52 3.44 -5.62
C LEU A 100 -8.16 4.81 -5.90
N HIS A 101 -7.34 5.82 -6.14
CA HIS A 101 -7.74 7.21 -6.33
C HIS A 101 -6.90 7.83 -7.44
N SER A 102 -7.41 8.91 -8.04
CA SER A 102 -6.64 9.76 -8.94
C SER A 102 -5.76 10.71 -8.14
N GLN A 103 -4.53 10.94 -8.58
CA GLN A 103 -3.58 11.82 -7.92
C GLN A 103 -2.80 12.63 -8.94
N GLU A 104 -2.62 13.93 -8.70
CA GLU A 104 -1.67 14.76 -9.44
C GLU A 104 -0.28 14.58 -8.83
N LEU A 105 0.70 14.27 -9.69
CA LEU A 105 2.08 14.02 -9.31
C LEU A 105 2.95 15.22 -9.69
N PHE A 106 3.91 15.55 -8.84
CA PHE A 106 4.84 16.66 -9.02
C PHE A 106 6.27 16.15 -8.91
N ALA A 107 7.16 16.60 -9.79
CA ALA A 107 8.57 16.22 -9.76
C ALA A 107 9.24 16.69 -8.45
N ALA A 108 8.80 17.83 -7.92
CA ALA A 108 9.23 18.34 -6.62
C ALA A 108 8.87 17.42 -5.43
N HIS A 109 7.93 16.48 -5.59
CA HIS A 109 7.52 15.53 -4.55
C HIS A 109 8.28 14.21 -4.58
N ASN A 110 9.14 13.97 -5.58
CA ASN A 110 9.91 12.73 -5.68
C ASN A 110 10.86 12.54 -4.50
N GLU A 111 11.57 13.60 -4.11
CA GLU A 111 12.49 13.61 -2.98
C GLU A 111 12.32 14.92 -2.21
N ILE A 112 11.82 14.82 -0.98
CA ILE A 112 11.59 15.97 -0.10
C ILE A 112 12.55 15.88 1.08
N LYS A 113 13.29 16.96 1.33
CA LYS A 113 14.27 17.03 2.42
C LYS A 113 13.73 17.79 3.61
N PHE A 114 14.17 17.40 4.80
CA PHE A 114 13.93 18.16 6.01
C PHE A 114 14.76 19.44 6.04
N TYR A 115 14.17 20.49 6.58
CA TYR A 115 14.87 21.72 6.94
C TYR A 115 15.48 21.56 8.33
N THR A 116 16.79 21.78 8.44
CA THR A 116 17.55 21.51 9.68
C THR A 116 17.99 22.78 10.42
N TRP A 117 17.55 23.98 9.99
CA TRP A 117 17.97 25.27 10.56
C TRP A 117 19.49 25.44 10.72
N GLY A 118 20.28 24.81 9.85
CA GLY A 118 21.74 24.85 9.90
C GLY A 118 22.38 23.83 10.85
N ALA A 119 21.60 22.95 11.48
CA ALA A 119 22.14 21.82 12.23
C ALA A 119 22.87 20.85 11.27
N ARG A 120 24.10 20.47 11.66
CA ARG A 120 24.93 19.51 10.92
C ARG A 120 24.41 18.08 11.04
N GLU A 121 23.82 17.78 12.19
CA GLU A 121 23.22 16.49 12.52
C GLU A 121 21.80 16.77 13.00
N TRP A 122 20.82 16.21 12.30
CA TRP A 122 19.42 16.32 12.66
C TRP A 122 18.72 15.01 12.33
N PHE A 123 17.91 14.52 13.26
CA PHE A 123 17.11 13.32 13.11
C PHE A 123 15.72 13.59 13.68
N LEU A 124 14.71 12.97 13.08
CA LEU A 124 13.34 13.02 13.59
C LEU A 124 13.22 12.05 14.77
N SER A 125 12.92 12.57 15.96
CA SER A 125 12.78 11.72 17.14
C SER A 125 11.44 10.96 17.14
N LYS A 126 11.38 9.80 17.81
CA LYS A 126 10.21 8.89 17.80
C LYS A 126 8.88 9.53 18.25
N GLN A 127 8.93 10.61 19.02
CA GLN A 127 7.75 11.30 19.57
C GLN A 127 7.43 12.60 18.83
N GLU A 128 8.23 12.95 17.83
CA GLU A 128 8.11 14.20 17.11
C GLU A 128 7.05 14.10 16.03
N THR A 129 6.03 14.93 16.16
CA THR A 129 4.84 14.98 15.28
C THR A 129 4.88 16.21 14.36
N LYS A 130 6.05 16.84 14.25
CA LYS A 130 6.23 18.09 13.49
C LYS A 130 7.56 18.07 12.78
N ALA A 131 7.57 18.50 11.53
CA ALA A 131 8.81 18.68 10.80
C ALA A 131 8.67 19.80 9.77
N THR A 132 9.78 20.47 9.47
CA THR A 132 9.81 21.47 8.40
C THR A 132 10.45 20.85 7.18
N LEU A 133 9.85 21.02 6.00
CA LEU A 133 10.38 20.48 4.75
C LEU A 133 10.84 21.63 3.85
N ILE A 134 11.84 21.34 3.04
CA ILE A 134 12.42 22.28 2.08
C ILE A 134 11.79 22.06 0.71
N GLY A 135 11.42 23.15 0.05
CA GLY A 135 10.98 23.15 -1.34
C GLY A 135 9.65 23.87 -1.55
N HIS A 136 9.26 23.96 -2.81
CA HIS A 136 7.95 24.43 -3.22
C HIS A 136 7.04 23.21 -3.41
N LEU A 137 6.31 22.84 -2.35
CA LEU A 137 5.47 21.65 -2.36
C LEU A 137 4.00 22.07 -2.28
N THR A 138 3.18 21.41 -3.08
CA THR A 138 1.72 21.57 -3.15
C THR A 138 0.99 20.55 -2.28
N LEU A 139 1.46 20.32 -1.06
CA LEU A 139 0.89 19.32 -0.16
C LEU A 139 -0.37 19.83 0.55
N LYS A 140 -1.28 18.91 0.86
CA LYS A 140 -2.56 19.16 1.52
C LYS A 140 -2.74 18.22 2.72
N PRO A 141 -3.56 18.60 3.72
CA PRO A 141 -4.01 17.65 4.73
C PRO A 141 -4.67 16.42 4.08
N GLY A 142 -4.29 15.23 4.53
CA GLY A 142 -4.71 13.94 3.98
C GLY A 142 -3.68 13.31 3.03
N ASP A 143 -2.71 14.08 2.53
CA ASP A 143 -1.62 13.51 1.74
C ASP A 143 -0.74 12.60 2.60
N VAL A 144 -0.17 11.56 1.99
CA VAL A 144 0.69 10.60 2.68
C VAL A 144 2.12 10.75 2.19
N LEU A 145 3.05 10.98 3.13
CA LEU A 145 4.49 10.99 2.85
C LEU A 145 5.11 9.69 3.36
N ILE A 146 6.09 9.16 2.63
CA ILE A 146 6.88 8.03 3.08
C ILE A 146 8.20 8.57 3.60
N PHE A 147 8.45 8.41 4.91
CA PHE A 147 9.76 8.70 5.47
C PHE A 147 10.64 7.48 5.35
N GLU A 148 11.81 7.68 4.76
CA GLU A 148 12.84 6.67 4.58
C GLU A 148 14.09 7.05 5.36
N GLU A 149 14.68 6.08 6.05
CA GLU A 149 16.02 6.21 6.58
C GLU A 149 17.04 6.15 5.43
N VAL A 150 17.64 7.29 5.08
CA VAL A 150 18.66 7.40 4.02
C VAL A 150 20.08 7.38 4.61
N ARG A 151 20.22 7.60 5.92
CA ARG A 151 21.48 7.57 6.66
C ARG A 151 21.24 6.93 8.01
N ASP A 152 22.18 6.08 8.43
CA ASP A 152 22.17 5.50 9.77
C ASP A 152 22.23 6.61 10.83
N PRO A 153 21.36 6.60 11.84
CA PRO A 153 21.29 7.66 12.86
C PRO A 153 22.50 7.69 13.81
N ASN A 154 23.21 6.56 13.99
CA ASN A 154 24.37 6.47 14.86
C ASN A 154 25.67 6.77 14.12
N THR A 155 25.80 6.36 12.85
CA THR A 155 27.04 6.50 12.08
C THR A 155 27.01 7.62 11.04
N GLY A 156 25.83 8.11 10.67
CA GLY A 156 25.64 9.15 9.64
C GLY A 156 25.97 8.68 8.20
N LEU A 157 26.35 7.41 8.03
CA LEU A 157 26.72 6.83 6.74
C LEU A 157 25.48 6.37 5.98
N ARG A 158 25.48 6.60 4.66
CA ARG A 158 24.42 6.10 3.77
C ARG A 158 24.41 4.57 3.67
N ALA A 159 25.57 3.93 3.77
CA ALA A 159 25.69 2.47 3.65
C ALA A 159 25.06 1.71 4.82
N GLY A 160 24.90 2.35 5.99
CA GLY A 160 24.24 1.77 7.16
C GLY A 160 22.73 1.99 7.21
N ALA A 161 22.16 2.73 6.25
CA ALA A 161 20.75 3.06 6.25
C ALA A 161 19.88 1.80 6.13
N ASN A 162 18.86 1.67 6.99
CA ASN A 162 17.97 0.51 6.97
C ASN A 162 16.82 0.67 5.96
N PRO A 163 16.74 -0.11 4.87
CA PRO A 163 15.65 -0.01 3.89
C PRO A 163 14.28 -0.39 4.44
N GLN A 164 14.23 -1.10 5.58
CA GLN A 164 12.97 -1.46 6.26
C GLN A 164 12.39 -0.32 7.10
N HIS A 165 13.16 0.73 7.37
CA HIS A 165 12.68 1.91 8.09
C HIS A 165 12.01 2.87 7.12
N ARG A 166 10.85 2.43 6.62
CA ARG A 166 9.98 3.20 5.73
C ARG A 166 8.60 3.32 6.33
N HIS A 167 8.21 4.53 6.68
CA HIS A 167 6.96 4.79 7.38
C HIS A 167 6.06 5.72 6.57
N PRO A 168 4.89 5.25 6.12
CA PRO A 168 3.87 6.13 5.55
C PRO A 168 3.22 6.93 6.68
N VAL A 169 3.21 8.25 6.55
CA VAL A 169 2.64 9.19 7.51
C VAL A 169 1.65 10.09 6.80
N SER A 170 0.42 10.14 7.32
CA SER A 170 -0.61 11.04 6.82
C SER A 170 -0.42 12.44 7.39
N LEU A 171 -0.51 13.45 6.52
CA LEU A 171 -0.46 14.85 6.93
C LEU A 171 -1.81 15.25 7.53
N THR A 172 -1.83 15.70 8.77
CA THR A 172 -3.08 16.19 9.38
C THR A 172 -3.24 17.69 9.21
N LYS A 173 -2.14 18.43 9.08
CA LYS A 173 -2.16 19.86 8.86
C LYS A 173 -0.96 20.31 8.04
N VAL A 174 -1.18 21.24 7.13
CA VAL A 174 -0.13 21.82 6.29
C VAL A 174 -0.22 23.34 6.42
N THR A 175 0.90 23.98 6.75
CA THR A 175 0.96 25.44 6.91
C THR A 175 2.03 25.99 5.97
N PRO A 176 1.66 26.51 4.79
CA PRO A 176 2.62 27.18 3.93
C PRO A 176 3.02 28.50 4.60
N GLU A 177 4.30 28.70 4.88
CA GLU A 177 4.81 30.02 5.22
C GLU A 177 5.30 30.67 3.92
N ASN A 178 4.98 31.94 3.68
CA ASN A 178 5.39 32.70 2.50
C ASN A 178 6.89 33.08 2.52
N GLY A 179 7.73 32.19 3.03
CA GLY A 179 9.19 32.24 2.98
C GLY A 179 9.75 31.02 2.25
N ARG A 180 11.08 30.92 2.13
CA ARG A 180 11.80 29.83 1.43
C ARG A 180 11.52 28.39 1.94
N SER A 181 10.66 28.22 2.95
CA SER A 181 10.42 26.97 3.67
C SER A 181 8.94 26.81 4.04
N GLN A 182 8.36 25.63 3.79
CA GLN A 182 6.96 25.33 4.14
C GLN A 182 6.91 24.38 5.36
N PHE A 183 5.93 24.56 6.24
CA PHE A 183 5.82 23.80 7.50
C PHE A 183 4.81 22.65 7.35
N TYR A 184 5.20 21.47 7.81
CA TYR A 184 4.38 20.27 7.71
C TYR A 184 4.09 19.70 9.10
N LEU A 185 2.81 19.70 9.48
CA LEU A 185 2.34 19.14 10.73
C LEU A 185 1.94 17.68 10.50
N LEU A 186 2.77 16.78 11.04
CA LEU A 186 2.62 15.33 10.99
C LEU A 186 1.79 14.88 12.19
N GLY A 187 0.48 15.05 12.15
CA GLY A 187 -0.34 14.62 13.29
C GLY A 187 -0.49 13.10 13.36
N GLY A 188 -0.11 12.58 14.53
CA GLY A 188 -0.73 11.49 15.28
C GLY A 188 -1.28 10.28 14.51
N PHE A 189 -0.61 9.13 14.70
CA PHE A 189 -1.20 7.81 14.56
C PHE A 189 -2.44 7.63 15.45
#